data_AF-A0A3D9MEQ8-F1
#
_entry.id   AF-A0A3D9MEQ8-F1
#
_cell.length_a   1.000
_cell.length_b   1.000
_cell.length_c   1.000
_cell.angle_alpha   90.00
_cell.angle_beta   90.00
_cell.angle_gamma   90.00
#
_symmetry.space_group_name_H-M   'P 1'
#
loop_
_entity.id
_entity.type
_entity.pdbx_description
1 polymer ?
#
loop_
_entity_poly.entity_id
_entity_poly.type
_entity_poly.pdbx_seq_one_letter_code
_entity_poly.pdbx_strand_id
1 'polypeptide(L)'
;MPLARLLLCFLQCSFAAAMLLPAVVGAANLPAPSQRYASGTHDAGPGDSATPHTLKAGIERLRTGTWWEANRKIRPELAQVGDLMFLLPLADTKLEPSSDAIGRVQRLREALRTHLTREPAGWTRLVAQVRAERVKAGDASAVLLADALVNQVRYRDGTDGSDYAPARFFAESGVCKDFAVAKYLLLRDAGFDIARLRLASLAPRYNNTPDDWHVILVVQIDVASEPLALDSPSAPTAKRTGDTTNVASASSGPSALLGAILAGREPADAVLRAPAGPLATPLSRSGQARRPLATVFNEQGSRSFERAAPGALRRAPAAGRNSNAMYVDEMGKPWKVDGSGTFPKWRVADDQADELAKPGPAAGLIRVVAR
;
A
#
# COMPACT_ATOMS: atom_id res chain seq x y z
N MET A 1 -65.78 5.06 33.64
CA MET A 1 -65.59 3.58 33.59
C MET A 1 -65.65 2.89 32.21
N PRO A 2 -65.91 3.53 31.04
CA PRO A 2 -65.96 2.79 29.76
C PRO A 2 -64.58 2.55 29.11
N LEU A 3 -63.57 3.35 29.47
CA LEU A 3 -62.23 3.29 28.86
C LEU A 3 -61.40 2.07 29.29
N ALA A 4 -61.58 1.59 30.51
CA ALA A 4 -60.86 0.41 31.02
C ALA A 4 -61.33 -0.90 30.36
N ARG A 5 -62.60 -0.96 29.91
CA ARG A 5 -63.14 -2.14 29.21
C ARG A 5 -62.68 -2.23 27.75
N LEU A 6 -62.49 -1.08 27.10
CA LEU A 6 -61.94 -1.01 25.74
C LEU A 6 -60.49 -1.47 25.65
N LEU A 7 -59.67 -1.12 26.65
CA LEU A 7 -58.26 -1.54 26.70
C LEU A 7 -58.11 -3.05 26.96
N LEU A 8 -59.00 -3.63 27.77
CA LEU A 8 -59.01 -5.08 28.04
C LEU A 8 -59.42 -5.90 26.81
N CYS A 9 -60.40 -5.41 26.03
CA CYS A 9 -60.78 -6.05 24.76
C CYS A 9 -59.66 -6.02 23.72
N PHE A 10 -58.93 -4.90 23.59
CA PHE A 10 -57.80 -4.80 22.65
C PHE A 10 -56.65 -5.77 22.99
N LEU A 11 -56.36 -5.94 24.29
CA LEU A 11 -55.35 -6.90 24.75
C LEU A 11 -55.77 -8.36 24.52
N GLN A 12 -57.05 -8.69 24.69
CA GLN A 12 -57.57 -10.03 24.43
C GLN A 12 -57.60 -10.39 22.93
N CYS A 13 -57.92 -9.43 22.05
CA CYS A 13 -57.88 -9.64 20.61
C CYS A 13 -56.45 -9.81 20.07
N SER A 14 -55.46 -9.16 20.70
CA SER A 14 -54.05 -9.26 20.30
C SER A 14 -53.44 -10.64 20.63
N PHE A 15 -53.89 -11.29 21.71
CA PHE A 15 -53.43 -12.64 22.07
C PHE A 15 -54.07 -13.76 21.24
N ALA A 16 -55.31 -13.58 20.77
CA ALA A 16 -55.97 -14.58 19.93
C ALA A 16 -55.38 -14.66 18.51
N ALA A 17 -54.79 -13.58 17.99
CA ALA A 17 -54.15 -13.56 16.67
C ALA A 17 -52.77 -14.24 16.63
N ALA A 18 -52.14 -14.51 17.77
CA ALA A 18 -50.82 -15.16 17.85
C ALA A 18 -50.87 -16.69 17.92
N MET A 19 -52.06 -17.31 17.98
CA MET A 19 -52.23 -18.76 18.21
C MET A 19 -52.80 -19.53 17.02
N LEU A 20 -52.96 -18.90 15.85
CA LEU A 20 -53.48 -19.55 14.64
C LEU A 20 -52.62 -19.26 13.42
N LEU A 21 -51.42 -19.85 13.39
CA LEU A 21 -50.69 -20.11 12.15
C LEU A 21 -50.43 -21.62 12.05
N PRO A 22 -50.85 -22.28 10.95
CA PRO A 22 -50.80 -23.73 10.82
C PRO A 22 -49.37 -24.23 10.59
N ALA A 23 -49.02 -25.29 11.32
CA ALA A 23 -47.85 -26.11 11.10
C ALA A 23 -47.99 -26.86 9.77
N VAL A 24 -47.15 -26.55 8.79
CA VAL A 24 -46.88 -27.43 7.66
C VAL A 24 -45.65 -28.26 8.02
N VAL A 25 -45.90 -29.53 8.30
CA VAL A 25 -44.91 -30.60 8.46
C VAL A 25 -44.36 -30.95 7.08
N GLY A 26 -43.06 -30.80 6.91
CA GLY A 26 -42.30 -31.28 5.75
C GLY A 26 -40.94 -31.75 6.22
N ALA A 27 -40.81 -33.06 6.43
CA ALA A 27 -39.61 -33.74 6.85
C ALA A 27 -38.50 -33.66 5.78
N ALA A 28 -37.30 -33.24 6.18
CA ALA A 28 -36.04 -33.66 5.57
C ALA A 28 -34.85 -33.28 6.47
N ASN A 29 -34.35 -34.28 7.20
CA ASN A 29 -32.94 -34.49 7.58
C ASN A 29 -32.17 -33.36 8.29
N LEU A 30 -32.24 -33.36 9.62
CA LEU A 30 -31.11 -32.95 10.46
C LEU A 30 -30.11 -34.13 10.57
N PRO A 31 -28.80 -33.95 10.35
CA PRO A 31 -27.80 -34.80 10.96
C PRO A 31 -27.41 -34.27 12.34
N ALA A 32 -27.24 -35.24 13.24
CA ALA A 32 -26.86 -35.13 14.64
C ALA A 32 -25.46 -34.51 14.87
N PRO A 33 -25.18 -34.02 16.09
CA PRO A 33 -23.88 -33.48 16.46
C PRO A 33 -22.91 -34.62 16.78
N SER A 34 -22.05 -34.99 15.83
CA SER A 34 -20.88 -35.84 16.08
C SER A 34 -19.99 -35.86 14.83
N GLN A 35 -18.89 -35.12 14.83
CA GLN A 35 -17.55 -35.70 14.67
C GLN A 35 -16.51 -34.58 14.65
N ARG A 36 -15.53 -34.72 15.55
CA ARG A 36 -14.21 -34.14 15.41
C ARG A 36 -13.78 -34.33 13.96
N TYR A 37 -13.52 -33.24 13.24
CA TYR A 37 -12.76 -33.33 12.01
C TYR A 37 -11.37 -33.85 12.39
N ALA A 38 -11.19 -35.14 12.17
CA ALA A 38 -9.89 -35.75 12.08
C ALA A 38 -9.09 -34.96 11.05
N SER A 39 -7.86 -34.65 11.42
CA SER A 39 -6.82 -34.20 10.51
C SER A 39 -6.77 -35.16 9.32
N GLY A 40 -7.27 -34.69 8.17
CA GLY A 40 -6.80 -35.19 6.90
C GLY A 40 -5.36 -34.74 6.77
N THR A 41 -4.44 -35.62 7.15
CA THR A 41 -3.05 -35.60 6.70
C THR A 41 -3.08 -35.71 5.18
N HIS A 42 -3.22 -34.58 4.50
CA HIS A 42 -2.50 -34.41 3.26
C HIS A 42 -1.03 -34.37 3.67
N ASP A 43 -0.32 -35.45 3.33
CA ASP A 43 1.12 -35.42 3.09
C ASP A 43 1.39 -34.41 1.97
N ALA A 44 1.29 -33.12 2.31
CA ALA A 44 2.00 -32.07 1.63
C ALA A 44 3.35 -31.98 2.34
N GLY A 45 4.30 -32.79 1.85
CA GLY A 45 5.71 -32.61 2.18
C GLY A 45 6.17 -31.18 1.88
N PRO A 46 7.29 -30.74 2.47
CA PRO A 46 7.75 -29.36 2.38
C PRO A 46 8.29 -29.10 0.98
N GLY A 47 7.51 -28.46 0.10
CA GLY A 47 8.07 -27.89 -1.14
C GLY A 47 7.17 -27.88 -2.36
N ASP A 48 6.12 -27.05 -2.36
CA ASP A 48 5.59 -26.55 -3.63
C ASP A 48 6.44 -25.35 -4.09
N SER A 49 7.34 -25.66 -5.01
CA SER A 49 8.53 -24.94 -5.43
C SER A 49 8.31 -24.06 -6.67
N ALA A 50 7.20 -23.32 -6.72
CA ALA A 50 7.04 -22.21 -7.66
C ALA A 50 7.85 -20.94 -7.22
N THR A 51 8.41 -20.98 -6.02
CA THR A 51 8.98 -19.86 -5.25
C THR A 51 10.46 -19.53 -5.48
N PRO A 52 11.36 -20.43 -5.92
CA PRO A 52 12.77 -20.05 -6.09
C PRO A 52 13.04 -19.26 -7.37
N HIS A 53 12.39 -19.61 -8.49
CA HIS A 53 12.68 -19.00 -9.80
C HIS A 53 12.14 -17.58 -9.92
N THR A 54 10.92 -17.33 -9.44
CA THR A 54 10.29 -15.99 -9.41
C THR A 54 11.05 -15.06 -8.47
N LEU A 55 11.43 -15.54 -7.28
CA LEU A 55 12.27 -14.80 -6.35
C LEU A 55 13.65 -14.47 -6.95
N LYS A 56 14.31 -15.45 -7.57
CA LYS A 56 15.60 -15.24 -8.25
C LYS A 56 15.47 -14.19 -9.36
N ALA A 57 14.45 -14.29 -10.21
CA ALA A 57 14.21 -13.33 -11.28
C ALA A 57 13.97 -11.91 -10.73
N GLY A 58 13.19 -11.77 -9.65
CA GLY A 58 12.97 -10.49 -8.98
C GLY A 58 14.25 -9.90 -8.38
N ILE A 59 15.09 -10.73 -7.76
CA ILE A 59 16.40 -10.32 -7.23
C ILE A 59 17.33 -9.87 -8.37
N GLU A 60 17.38 -10.59 -9.49
CA GLU A 60 18.23 -10.21 -10.63
C GLU A 60 17.76 -8.91 -11.29
N ARG A 61 16.44 -8.71 -11.42
CA ARG A 61 15.87 -7.46 -11.90
C ARG A 61 16.20 -6.28 -10.98
N LEU A 62 16.19 -6.50 -9.67
CA LEU A 62 16.60 -5.48 -8.70
C LEU A 62 18.12 -5.22 -8.76
N ARG A 63 18.94 -6.25 -8.95
CA ARG A 63 20.40 -6.14 -9.04
C ARG A 63 20.82 -5.32 -10.27
N THR A 64 20.23 -5.61 -11.42
CA THR A 64 20.51 -4.93 -12.70
C THR A 64 19.69 -3.65 -12.90
N GLY A 65 18.83 -3.32 -11.93
CA GLY A 65 17.92 -2.18 -11.96
C GLY A 65 18.60 -0.81 -11.89
N THR A 66 17.81 0.23 -12.15
CA THR A 66 18.22 1.64 -11.96
C THR A 66 18.06 2.05 -10.50
N TRP A 67 19.15 2.53 -9.92
CA TRP A 67 19.18 3.03 -8.55
C TRP A 67 19.31 4.55 -8.51
N TRP A 68 18.53 5.17 -7.62
CA TRP A 68 18.44 6.62 -7.43
C TRP A 68 19.02 7.01 -6.09
N GLU A 69 19.87 8.03 -6.06
CA GLU A 69 20.17 8.71 -4.80
C GLU A 69 19.01 9.65 -4.45
N ALA A 70 18.34 9.37 -3.34
CA ALA A 70 17.27 10.20 -2.82
C ALA A 70 17.38 10.28 -1.29
N ASN A 71 17.38 11.49 -0.74
CA ASN A 71 17.53 11.74 0.69
C ASN A 71 18.74 10.99 1.31
N ARG A 72 19.92 11.08 0.66
CA ARG A 72 21.18 10.43 1.06
C ARG A 72 21.12 8.90 1.17
N LYS A 73 20.13 8.28 0.53
CA LYS A 73 19.98 6.82 0.43
C LYS A 73 19.87 6.43 -1.03
N ILE A 74 20.35 5.24 -1.35
CA ILE A 74 20.23 4.68 -2.70
C ILE A 74 18.98 3.80 -2.75
N ARG A 75 18.07 4.07 -3.69
CA ARG A 75 16.74 3.48 -3.76
C ARG A 75 16.46 2.92 -5.15
N PRO A 76 15.86 1.73 -5.29
CA PRO A 76 15.43 1.24 -6.59
C PRO A 76 14.14 1.94 -7.03
N GLU A 77 13.80 1.83 -8.31
CA GLU A 77 12.47 2.23 -8.79
C GLU A 77 11.39 1.26 -8.28
N LEU A 78 10.21 1.78 -8.00
CA LEU A 78 9.05 0.99 -7.57
C LEU A 78 8.76 -0.21 -8.49
N ALA A 79 8.74 0.00 -9.81
CA ALA A 79 8.44 -1.06 -10.78
C ALA A 79 9.53 -2.13 -10.88
N GLN A 80 10.78 -1.82 -10.52
CA GLN A 80 11.86 -2.82 -10.50
C GLN A 80 11.71 -3.78 -9.33
N VAL A 81 11.23 -3.27 -8.19
CA VAL A 81 10.87 -4.09 -7.04
C VAL A 81 9.67 -4.95 -7.42
N GLY A 82 8.57 -4.35 -7.88
CA GLY A 82 7.46 -5.12 -8.46
C GLY A 82 6.89 -6.19 -7.53
N ASP A 83 6.72 -7.40 -8.04
CA ASP A 83 6.29 -8.59 -7.30
C ASP A 83 7.21 -8.97 -6.13
N LEU A 84 8.49 -8.57 -6.16
CA LEU A 84 9.46 -8.85 -5.09
C LEU A 84 8.99 -8.34 -3.72
N MET A 85 8.16 -7.29 -3.67
CA MET A 85 7.59 -6.78 -2.42
C MET A 85 6.56 -7.70 -1.76
N PHE A 86 6.06 -8.69 -2.50
CA PHE A 86 5.11 -9.71 -2.04
C PHE A 86 5.78 -11.07 -1.81
N LEU A 87 6.83 -11.38 -2.58
CA LEU A 87 7.62 -12.61 -2.41
C LEU A 87 8.46 -12.62 -1.13
N LEU A 88 8.72 -11.44 -0.58
CA LEU A 88 9.58 -11.26 0.58
C LEU A 88 8.75 -10.92 1.83
N PRO A 89 9.08 -11.50 3.00
CA PRO A 89 8.40 -11.16 4.25
C PRO A 89 8.66 -9.68 4.59
N LEU A 90 7.62 -9.02 5.11
CA LEU A 90 7.71 -7.65 5.59
C LEU A 90 8.41 -7.52 6.94
N ALA A 91 8.27 -8.53 7.80
CA ALA A 91 9.03 -8.62 9.03
C ALA A 91 10.16 -9.63 8.80
N ASP A 92 11.38 -9.13 8.62
CA ASP A 92 12.58 -9.97 8.61
C ASP A 92 13.23 -9.84 9.99
N THR A 93 13.22 -10.92 10.77
CA THR A 93 13.79 -10.93 12.14
C THR A 93 15.29 -10.66 12.15
N LYS A 94 15.97 -10.75 11.00
CA LYS A 94 17.40 -10.50 10.86
C LYS A 94 17.73 -9.07 10.41
N LEU A 95 16.73 -8.28 10.01
CA LEU A 95 16.92 -6.90 9.57
C LEU A 95 16.19 -5.96 10.51
N GLU A 96 16.93 -5.09 11.20
CA GLU A 96 16.28 -4.04 11.98
C GLU A 96 15.60 -3.04 11.03
N PRO A 97 14.27 -2.85 11.14
CA PRO A 97 13.58 -1.85 10.36
C PRO A 97 14.06 -0.44 10.77
N SER A 98 14.15 0.47 9.80
CA SER A 98 14.50 1.86 10.10
C SER A 98 13.44 2.52 10.99
N SER A 99 13.84 3.52 11.79
CA SER A 99 12.91 4.27 12.65
C SER A 99 11.74 4.90 11.90
N ASP A 100 11.96 5.39 10.67
CA ASP A 100 10.88 5.90 9.81
C ASP A 100 9.89 4.79 9.42
N ALA A 101 10.40 3.61 9.06
CA ALA A 101 9.58 2.46 8.70
C ALA A 101 8.74 1.97 9.89
N ILE A 102 9.33 1.92 11.09
CA ILE A 102 8.61 1.63 12.35
C ILE A 102 7.50 2.66 12.57
N GLY A 103 7.80 3.95 12.43
CA GLY A 103 6.82 5.03 12.59
C GLY A 103 5.65 4.93 11.62
N ARG A 104 5.88 4.56 10.36
CA ARG A 104 4.83 4.34 9.35
C ARG A 104 3.91 3.18 9.73
N VAL A 105 4.49 2.05 10.13
CA VAL A 105 3.71 0.88 10.58
C VAL A 105 2.88 1.22 11.83
N GLN A 106 3.45 1.97 12.78
CA GLN A 106 2.74 2.41 13.97
C GLN A 106 1.56 3.33 13.65
N ARG A 107 1.73 4.30 12.74
CA ARG A 107 0.63 5.18 12.30
C ARG A 107 -0.48 4.42 11.59
N LEU A 108 -0.15 3.48 10.71
CA LEU A 108 -1.14 2.60 10.09
C LEU A 108 -1.89 1.76 11.13
N ARG A 109 -1.20 1.20 12.13
CA ARG A 109 -1.82 0.44 13.22
C ARG A 109 -2.73 1.32 14.10
N GLU A 110 -2.38 2.59 14.30
CA GLU A 110 -3.23 3.56 15.00
C GLU A 110 -4.51 3.86 14.18
N ALA A 111 -4.36 4.12 12.88
CA ALA A 111 -5.49 4.30 11.98
C ALA A 111 -6.42 3.08 11.97
N LEU A 112 -5.86 1.86 11.94
CA LEU A 112 -6.61 0.62 12.04
C LEU A 112 -7.34 0.48 13.40
N ARG A 113 -6.67 0.76 14.52
CA ARG A 113 -7.31 0.71 15.85
C ARG A 113 -8.47 1.71 15.95
N THR A 114 -8.27 2.92 15.44
CA THR A 114 -9.32 3.94 15.37
C THR A 114 -10.47 3.49 14.48
N HIS A 115 -10.19 2.90 13.32
CA HIS A 115 -11.21 2.36 12.42
C HIS A 115 -12.06 1.27 13.07
N LEU A 116 -11.42 0.33 13.78
CA LEU A 116 -12.12 -0.75 14.49
C LEU A 116 -13.01 -0.26 15.63
N THR A 117 -12.75 0.93 16.17
CA THR A 117 -13.59 1.55 17.22
C THR A 117 -14.62 2.51 16.66
N ARG A 118 -14.37 3.08 15.48
CA ARG A 118 -15.21 4.09 14.84
C ARG A 118 -15.16 3.96 13.33
N GLU A 119 -16.09 3.17 12.78
CA GLU A 119 -16.32 3.11 11.33
C GLU A 119 -17.09 4.35 10.84
N PRO A 120 -16.84 4.84 9.60
CA PRO A 120 -17.69 5.84 9.00
C PRO A 120 -19.11 5.30 8.75
N ALA A 121 -20.10 6.19 8.79
CA ALA A 121 -21.46 5.84 8.41
C ALA A 121 -21.49 5.31 6.96
N GLY A 122 -22.17 4.17 6.75
CA GLY A 122 -22.24 3.52 5.44
C GLY A 122 -21.03 2.66 5.07
N TRP A 123 -20.01 2.53 5.94
CA TRP A 123 -18.82 1.69 5.66
C TRP A 123 -19.15 0.24 5.36
N THR A 124 -19.96 -0.40 6.22
CA THR A 124 -20.39 -1.80 6.03
C THR A 124 -21.06 -2.02 4.67
N ARG A 125 -21.77 -1.01 4.14
CA ARG A 125 -22.38 -1.07 2.82
C ARG A 125 -21.33 -1.03 1.71
N LEU A 126 -20.33 -0.16 1.80
CA LEU A 126 -19.21 -0.16 0.85
C LEU A 126 -18.48 -1.50 0.86
N VAL A 127 -18.17 -2.04 2.04
CA VAL A 127 -17.53 -3.34 2.20
C VAL A 127 -18.36 -4.44 1.54
N ALA A 128 -19.68 -4.46 1.78
CA ALA A 128 -20.58 -5.44 1.16
C ALA A 128 -20.62 -5.32 -0.37
N GLN A 129 -20.60 -4.10 -0.91
CA GLN A 129 -20.58 -3.87 -2.36
C GLN A 129 -19.26 -4.31 -3.01
N VAL A 130 -18.12 -4.03 -2.38
CA VAL A 130 -16.81 -4.52 -2.85
C VAL A 130 -16.74 -6.05 -2.79
N ARG A 131 -17.26 -6.67 -1.72
CA ARG A 131 -17.39 -8.14 -1.62
C ARG A 131 -18.30 -8.72 -2.71
N ALA A 132 -19.43 -8.07 -2.99
CA ALA A 132 -20.35 -8.50 -4.03
C ALA A 132 -19.71 -8.42 -5.43
N GLU A 133 -18.99 -7.33 -5.72
CA GLU A 133 -18.27 -7.18 -6.99
C GLU A 133 -17.16 -8.23 -7.13
N ARG A 134 -16.48 -8.57 -6.01
CA ARG A 134 -15.49 -9.64 -5.98
C ARG A 134 -16.09 -10.99 -6.38
N VAL A 135 -17.25 -11.34 -5.84
CA VAL A 135 -17.96 -12.58 -6.18
C VAL A 135 -18.44 -12.56 -7.64
N LYS A 136 -18.91 -11.40 -8.11
CA LYS A 136 -19.50 -11.23 -9.44
C LYS A 136 -18.47 -11.24 -10.57
N ALA A 137 -17.37 -10.51 -10.41
CA ALA A 137 -16.42 -10.19 -11.48
C ALA A 137 -14.94 -10.38 -11.08
N GLY A 138 -14.67 -10.93 -9.90
CA GLY A 138 -13.35 -11.27 -9.43
C GLY A 138 -12.60 -10.14 -8.71
N ASP A 139 -11.44 -10.50 -8.16
CA ASP A 139 -10.60 -9.63 -7.32
C ASP A 139 -10.18 -8.34 -8.04
N ALA A 140 -9.84 -8.40 -9.33
CA ALA A 140 -9.43 -7.22 -10.09
C ALA A 140 -10.56 -6.17 -10.20
N SER A 141 -11.80 -6.60 -10.46
CA SER A 141 -12.95 -5.69 -10.54
C SER A 141 -13.26 -5.05 -9.18
N ALA A 142 -13.21 -5.85 -8.10
CA ALA A 142 -13.40 -5.36 -6.74
C ALA A 142 -12.33 -4.34 -6.33
N VAL A 143 -11.08 -4.52 -6.74
CA VAL A 143 -9.98 -3.58 -6.49
C VAL A 143 -10.18 -2.27 -7.26
N LEU A 144 -10.59 -2.34 -8.54
CA LEU A 144 -10.95 -1.15 -9.33
C LEU A 144 -12.11 -0.38 -8.68
N LEU A 145 -13.13 -1.09 -8.21
CA LEU A 145 -14.27 -0.49 -7.52
C LEU A 145 -13.85 0.19 -6.21
N ALA A 146 -13.06 -0.48 -5.38
CA ALA A 146 -12.56 0.09 -4.11
C ALA A 146 -11.71 1.36 -4.36
N ASP A 147 -10.84 1.33 -5.36
CA ASP A 147 -10.04 2.49 -5.76
C ASP A 147 -10.92 3.67 -6.18
N ALA A 148 -11.88 3.43 -7.08
CA ALA A 148 -12.77 4.45 -7.59
C ALA A 148 -13.70 5.02 -6.50
N LEU A 149 -14.19 4.20 -5.56
CA LEU A 149 -15.00 4.63 -4.42
C LEU A 149 -14.24 5.59 -3.52
N VAL A 150 -13.00 5.25 -3.14
CA VAL A 150 -12.19 6.09 -2.25
C VAL A 150 -11.75 7.37 -2.97
N ASN A 151 -11.47 7.31 -4.28
CA ASN A 151 -11.11 8.47 -5.09
C ASN A 151 -12.26 9.47 -5.31
N GLN A 152 -13.48 9.17 -4.83
CA GLN A 152 -14.57 10.15 -4.73
C GLN A 152 -14.39 11.16 -3.58
N VAL A 153 -13.40 10.96 -2.70
CA VAL A 153 -13.04 11.96 -1.70
C VAL A 153 -12.04 12.96 -2.31
N ARG A 154 -12.19 14.24 -1.97
CA ARG A 154 -11.30 15.30 -2.46
C ARG A 154 -9.89 15.17 -1.86
N TYR A 155 -8.87 15.46 -2.64
CA TYR A 155 -7.50 15.62 -2.13
C TYR A 155 -7.36 16.95 -1.36
N ARG A 156 -6.80 16.92 -0.14
CA ARG A 156 -6.63 18.07 0.75
C ARG A 156 -5.23 18.08 1.38
N ASP A 157 -4.42 19.05 1.00
CA ASP A 157 -3.13 19.34 1.63
C ASP A 157 -3.28 19.91 3.05
N GLY A 158 -2.17 19.95 3.80
CA GLY A 158 -2.11 20.57 5.13
C GLY A 158 -2.73 19.74 6.24
N THR A 159 -2.70 18.40 6.12
CA THR A 159 -3.08 17.51 7.23
C THR A 159 -2.03 17.54 8.34
N ASP A 160 -2.41 17.09 9.55
CA ASP A 160 -1.57 17.13 10.76
C ASP A 160 -0.40 16.13 10.77
N GLY A 161 -0.13 15.44 9.65
CA GLY A 161 0.93 14.44 9.54
C GLY A 161 0.58 13.06 10.13
N SER A 162 -0.58 12.88 10.77
CA SER A 162 -1.09 11.54 11.14
C SER A 162 -1.70 10.81 9.94
N ASP A 163 -1.84 9.49 10.03
CA ASP A 163 -2.53 8.68 9.02
C ASP A 163 -4.01 8.59 9.41
N TYR A 164 -4.91 9.10 8.57
CA TYR A 164 -6.32 9.20 8.94
C TYR A 164 -7.03 7.84 8.83
N ALA A 165 -7.77 7.47 9.89
CA ALA A 165 -8.76 6.41 9.80
C ALA A 165 -9.92 6.82 8.85
N PRO A 166 -10.64 5.87 8.23
CA PRO A 166 -11.67 6.15 7.23
C PRO A 166 -12.76 7.12 7.72
N ALA A 167 -13.17 7.04 8.99
CA ALA A 167 -14.13 7.98 9.57
C ALA A 167 -13.66 9.44 9.52
N ARG A 168 -12.39 9.70 9.85
CA ARG A 168 -11.79 11.03 9.77
C ARG A 168 -11.58 11.43 8.32
N PHE A 169 -11.03 10.52 7.50
CA PHE A 169 -10.78 10.76 6.08
C PHE A 169 -12.05 11.15 5.32
N PHE A 170 -13.19 10.49 5.57
CA PHE A 170 -14.45 10.86 4.92
C PHE A 170 -15.02 12.18 5.46
N ALA A 171 -14.81 12.52 6.73
CA ALA A 171 -15.28 13.80 7.26
C ALA A 171 -14.43 14.99 6.78
N GLU A 172 -13.11 14.79 6.73
CA GLU A 172 -12.15 15.87 6.59
C GLU A 172 -11.49 15.94 5.22
N SER A 173 -11.56 14.88 4.41
CA SER A 173 -10.62 14.63 3.31
C SER A 173 -9.18 14.36 3.83
N GLY A 174 -8.22 14.17 2.93
CA GLY A 174 -6.82 13.89 3.30
C GLY A 174 -5.83 13.99 2.15
N VAL A 175 -4.59 13.58 2.41
CA VAL A 175 -3.49 13.51 1.43
C VAL A 175 -3.26 12.07 0.97
N CYS A 176 -2.31 11.84 0.06
CA CYS A 176 -2.05 10.56 -0.59
C CYS A 176 -2.03 9.33 0.34
N LYS A 177 -1.38 9.44 1.50
CA LYS A 177 -1.32 8.36 2.50
C LYS A 177 -2.69 8.02 3.10
N ASP A 178 -3.58 9.00 3.27
CA ASP A 178 -4.92 8.80 3.83
C ASP A 178 -5.82 8.06 2.84
N PHE A 179 -5.68 8.36 1.53
CA PHE A 179 -6.31 7.58 0.46
C PHE A 179 -5.79 6.13 0.47
N ALA A 180 -4.48 5.93 0.57
CA ALA A 180 -3.89 4.59 0.62
C ALA A 180 -4.39 3.79 1.83
N VAL A 181 -4.50 4.42 3.00
CA VAL A 181 -5.05 3.82 4.23
C VAL A 181 -6.53 3.47 4.08
N ALA A 182 -7.34 4.37 3.52
CA ALA A 182 -8.76 4.11 3.30
C ALA A 182 -8.99 2.94 2.31
N LYS A 183 -8.22 2.88 1.21
CA LYS A 183 -8.27 1.74 0.26
C LYS A 183 -7.79 0.45 0.91
N TYR A 184 -6.71 0.53 1.69
CA TYR A 184 -6.16 -0.60 2.42
C TYR A 184 -7.21 -1.23 3.34
N LEU A 185 -7.87 -0.41 4.16
CA LEU A 185 -8.88 -0.87 5.11
C LEU A 185 -10.16 -1.34 4.41
N LEU A 186 -10.58 -0.69 3.32
CA LEU A 186 -11.74 -1.14 2.54
C LEU A 186 -11.52 -2.53 1.94
N LEU A 187 -10.36 -2.78 1.35
CA LEU A 187 -10.02 -4.09 0.76
C LEU A 187 -9.81 -5.15 1.84
N ARG A 188 -9.10 -4.82 2.93
CA ARG A 188 -8.93 -5.69 4.10
C ARG A 188 -10.28 -6.14 4.65
N ASP A 189 -11.19 -5.20 4.92
CA ASP A 189 -12.52 -5.51 5.44
C ASP A 189 -13.38 -6.24 4.40
N ALA A 190 -13.14 -6.04 3.10
CA ALA A 190 -13.75 -6.83 2.03
C ALA A 190 -13.18 -8.26 1.92
N GLY A 191 -12.24 -8.66 2.78
CA GLY A 191 -11.72 -10.02 2.86
C GLY A 191 -10.56 -10.31 1.90
N PHE A 192 -9.84 -9.27 1.45
CA PHE A 192 -8.56 -9.46 0.79
C PHE A 192 -7.50 -9.87 1.82
N ASP A 193 -6.65 -10.82 1.45
CA ASP A 193 -5.53 -11.24 2.30
C ASP A 193 -4.56 -10.07 2.49
N ILE A 194 -4.20 -9.80 3.74
CA ILE A 194 -3.22 -8.79 4.15
C ILE A 194 -1.86 -9.03 3.46
N ALA A 195 -1.51 -10.29 3.17
CA ALA A 195 -0.30 -10.63 2.45
C ALA A 195 -0.27 -10.06 1.03
N ARG A 196 -1.43 -9.72 0.45
CA ARG A 196 -1.60 -9.15 -0.90
C ARG A 196 -1.71 -7.62 -0.91
N LEU A 197 -1.67 -6.97 0.24
CA LEU A 197 -1.83 -5.52 0.38
C LEU A 197 -0.55 -4.88 0.90
N ARG A 198 -0.03 -3.88 0.17
CA ARG A 198 1.24 -3.23 0.47
C ARG A 198 1.14 -1.72 0.27
N LEU A 199 1.29 -0.94 1.33
CA LEU A 199 1.51 0.50 1.18
C LEU A 199 2.96 0.73 0.73
N ALA A 200 3.15 1.50 -0.33
CA ALA A 200 4.46 1.85 -0.85
C ALA A 200 4.73 3.33 -0.58
N SER A 201 5.72 3.63 0.26
CA SER A 201 6.23 4.98 0.45
C SER A 201 7.31 5.28 -0.56
N LEU A 202 7.03 6.28 -1.39
CA LEU A 202 7.86 6.74 -2.49
C LEU A 202 8.56 8.01 -2.06
N ALA A 203 9.88 8.01 -2.22
CA ALA A 203 10.69 9.18 -1.93
C ALA A 203 10.59 10.23 -3.04
N PRO A 204 10.88 11.50 -2.71
CA PRO A 204 11.08 12.54 -3.70
C PRO A 204 12.06 12.11 -4.79
N ARG A 205 11.74 12.46 -6.04
CA ARG A 205 12.63 12.21 -7.19
C ARG A 205 13.89 13.06 -7.12
N TYR A 206 13.83 14.22 -6.46
CA TYR A 206 14.91 15.18 -6.37
C TYR A 206 15.19 15.53 -4.90
N ASN A 207 16.47 15.65 -4.54
CA ASN A 207 16.88 15.99 -3.18
C ASN A 207 16.41 17.39 -2.73
N ASN A 208 16.11 18.28 -3.67
CA ASN A 208 15.64 19.65 -3.42
C ASN A 208 14.11 19.78 -3.32
N THR A 209 13.35 18.68 -3.42
CA THR A 209 11.89 18.66 -3.24
C THR A 209 11.52 17.80 -2.02
N PRO A 210 11.89 18.20 -0.79
CA PRO A 210 11.68 17.39 0.41
C PRO A 210 10.20 17.07 0.67
N ASP A 211 9.27 17.87 0.15
CA ASP A 211 7.83 17.72 0.34
C ASP A 211 7.16 16.76 -0.66
N ASP A 212 7.90 16.19 -1.62
CA ASP A 212 7.36 15.33 -2.69
C ASP A 212 7.28 13.83 -2.29
N TRP A 213 7.12 13.55 -0.99
CA TRP A 213 6.85 12.19 -0.53
C TRP A 213 5.46 11.76 -0.97
N HIS A 214 5.34 10.53 -1.44
CA HIS A 214 4.07 9.99 -1.89
C HIS A 214 3.82 8.61 -1.33
N VAL A 215 2.55 8.28 -1.09
CA VAL A 215 2.16 6.96 -0.60
C VAL A 215 1.01 6.45 -1.45
N ILE A 216 1.17 5.24 -1.96
CA ILE A 216 0.14 4.53 -2.72
C ILE A 216 -0.12 3.17 -2.09
N LEU A 217 -1.23 2.55 -2.47
CA LEU A 217 -1.47 1.13 -2.20
C LEU A 217 -1.09 0.30 -3.42
N VAL A 218 -0.35 -0.77 -3.22
CA VAL A 218 -0.04 -1.78 -4.24
C VAL A 218 -0.73 -3.08 -3.84
N VAL A 219 -1.45 -3.69 -4.78
CA VAL A 219 -2.28 -4.89 -4.54
C VAL A 219 -1.87 -6.03 -5.47
N GLN A 220 -1.56 -7.19 -4.89
CA GLN A 220 -1.29 -8.43 -5.64
C GLN A 220 -2.59 -9.22 -5.79
N ILE A 221 -3.20 -9.19 -6.97
CA ILE A 221 -4.47 -9.90 -7.24
C ILE A 221 -4.26 -11.41 -7.31
N ASP A 222 -3.26 -11.82 -8.07
CA ASP A 222 -2.87 -13.21 -8.30
C ASP A 222 -1.35 -13.28 -8.35
N VAL A 223 -0.74 -14.36 -7.84
CA VAL A 223 0.71 -14.53 -7.71
C VAL A 223 1.41 -14.44 -9.07
N ALA A 224 0.75 -14.86 -10.15
CA ALA A 224 1.30 -14.80 -11.51
C ALA A 224 1.06 -13.46 -12.23
N SER A 225 0.20 -12.60 -11.68
CA SER A 225 -0.19 -11.33 -12.30
C SER A 225 0.70 -10.18 -11.84
N GLU A 226 0.82 -9.15 -12.68
CA GLU A 226 1.47 -7.92 -12.26
C GLU A 226 0.66 -7.23 -11.13
N PRO A 227 1.32 -6.71 -10.08
CA PRO A 227 0.62 -5.96 -9.05
C PRO A 227 -0.09 -4.73 -9.62
N LEU A 228 -1.23 -4.35 -9.03
CA LEU A 228 -1.94 -3.12 -9.35
C LEU A 228 -1.51 -1.99 -8.41
N ALA A 229 -1.25 -0.81 -8.97
CA ALA A 229 -0.99 0.42 -8.23
C ALA A 229 -2.29 1.23 -8.10
N LEU A 230 -2.69 1.52 -6.87
CA LEU A 230 -3.87 2.30 -6.50
C LEU A 230 -3.41 3.65 -5.94
N ASP A 231 -3.54 4.69 -6.76
CA ASP A 231 -3.03 6.03 -6.47
C ASP A 231 -4.15 6.99 -6.04
N SER A 232 -3.83 8.01 -5.26
CA SER A 232 -4.75 9.11 -4.97
C SER A 232 -4.93 10.02 -6.19
N PRO A 233 -6.05 10.76 -6.29
CA PRO A 233 -6.17 11.83 -7.27
C PRO A 233 -5.04 12.86 -7.11
N SER A 234 -4.66 13.52 -8.19
CA SER A 234 -3.70 14.63 -8.11
C SER A 234 -4.28 15.78 -7.28
N ALA A 235 -3.43 16.44 -6.50
CA ALA A 235 -3.81 17.68 -5.81
C ALA A 235 -4.32 18.69 -6.86
N PRO A 236 -5.43 19.41 -6.59
CA PRO A 236 -5.88 20.46 -7.49
C PRO A 236 -4.75 21.48 -7.65
N THR A 237 -4.39 21.79 -8.89
CA THR A 237 -3.38 22.81 -9.18
C THR A 237 -3.77 24.10 -8.48
N ALA A 238 -2.89 24.60 -7.60
CA ALA A 238 -3.09 25.89 -6.96
C ALA A 238 -3.25 26.95 -8.06
N LYS A 239 -4.49 27.45 -8.24
CA LYS A 239 -4.74 28.58 -9.14
C LYS A 239 -3.83 29.73 -8.68
N ARG A 240 -3.04 30.28 -9.61
CA ARG A 240 -2.25 31.49 -9.40
C ARG A 240 -3.14 32.54 -8.73
N THR A 241 -2.65 33.11 -7.63
CA THR A 241 -3.20 34.25 -6.92
C THR A 241 -3.58 35.35 -7.90
N GLY A 242 -4.88 35.50 -8.18
CA GLY A 242 -5.42 36.45 -9.15
C GLY A 242 -6.88 36.17 -9.52
N ASP A 243 -7.33 34.91 -9.39
CA ASP A 243 -8.71 34.51 -9.72
C ASP A 243 -9.57 34.45 -8.45
N THR A 244 -9.90 35.61 -7.88
CA THR A 244 -10.81 35.76 -6.73
C THR A 244 -12.27 35.70 -7.16
N THR A 245 -12.67 34.62 -7.83
CA THR A 245 -14.10 34.29 -7.99
C THR A 245 -14.41 33.03 -7.20
N ASN A 246 -14.99 33.22 -6.02
CA ASN A 246 -15.76 32.26 -5.22
C ASN A 246 -15.16 30.85 -5.03
N VAL A 247 -14.28 30.69 -4.04
CA VAL A 247 -14.01 29.39 -3.38
C VAL A 247 -14.46 29.44 -1.90
N ALA A 248 -15.44 30.28 -1.59
CA ALA A 248 -16.21 30.10 -0.37
C ALA A 248 -17.14 28.91 -0.57
N SER A 249 -16.98 27.86 0.26
CA SER A 249 -17.84 26.66 0.34
C SER A 249 -17.66 25.55 -0.70
N ALA A 250 -16.42 25.18 -1.06
CA ALA A 250 -16.20 23.84 -1.58
C ALA A 250 -16.23 22.85 -0.40
N SER A 251 -17.31 22.08 -0.24
CA SER A 251 -17.53 21.20 0.91
C SER A 251 -16.37 20.22 1.12
N SER A 252 -15.82 20.17 2.33
CA SER A 252 -14.94 19.09 2.78
C SER A 252 -15.69 17.77 2.83
N GLY A 253 -15.02 16.65 2.51
CA GLY A 253 -15.59 15.31 2.62
C GLY A 253 -15.90 14.62 1.27
N PRO A 254 -16.83 13.64 1.26
CA PRO A 254 -17.10 12.81 0.08
C PRO A 254 -17.82 13.61 -1.02
N SER A 255 -17.66 13.18 -2.28
CA SER A 255 -18.49 13.68 -3.38
C SER A 255 -19.97 13.39 -3.12
N ALA A 256 -20.86 14.15 -3.76
CA ALA A 256 -22.31 13.90 -3.68
C ALA A 256 -22.68 12.47 -4.10
N LEU A 257 -21.96 11.91 -5.09
CA LEU A 257 -22.14 10.53 -5.54
C LEU A 257 -21.75 9.54 -4.44
N LEU A 258 -20.57 9.69 -3.83
CA LEU A 258 -20.17 8.82 -2.71
C LEU A 258 -21.13 8.98 -1.52
N GLY A 259 -21.59 10.19 -1.23
CA GLY A 259 -22.62 10.42 -0.20
C GLY A 259 -23.94 9.70 -0.51
N ALA A 260 -24.36 9.64 -1.77
CA ALA A 260 -25.54 8.88 -2.19
C ALA A 260 -25.35 7.37 -2.07
N ILE A 261 -24.16 6.85 -2.43
CA ILE A 261 -23.80 5.43 -2.28
C ILE A 261 -23.76 5.03 -0.80
N LEU A 262 -23.09 5.85 0.03
CA LEU A 262 -23.01 5.65 1.48
C LEU A 262 -24.39 5.66 2.13
N ALA A 263 -25.34 6.45 1.60
CA ALA A 263 -26.74 6.48 2.04
C ALA A 263 -27.60 5.35 1.42
N GLY A 264 -27.09 4.59 0.45
CA GLY A 264 -27.80 3.50 -0.22
C GLY A 264 -28.79 3.97 -1.28
N ARG A 265 -28.66 5.22 -1.75
CA ARG A 265 -29.49 5.80 -2.82
C ARG A 265 -28.96 5.49 -4.21
N GLU A 266 -27.67 5.19 -4.33
CA GLU A 266 -26.99 4.86 -5.60
C GLU A 266 -26.18 3.56 -5.44
N PRO A 267 -26.03 2.75 -6.50
CA PRO A 267 -25.16 1.59 -6.48
C PRO A 267 -23.68 2.01 -6.55
N ALA A 268 -22.80 1.17 -6.00
CA ALA A 268 -21.37 1.43 -5.94
C ALA A 268 -20.74 1.64 -7.33
N ASP A 269 -21.13 0.81 -8.30
CA ASP A 269 -20.58 0.79 -9.66
C ASP A 269 -20.85 2.07 -10.46
N ALA A 270 -21.72 2.96 -9.96
CA ALA A 270 -21.90 4.30 -10.50
C ALA A 270 -20.59 5.10 -10.53
N VAL A 271 -19.67 4.87 -9.59
CA VAL A 271 -18.37 5.57 -9.57
C VAL A 271 -17.45 5.18 -10.73
N LEU A 272 -17.63 3.99 -11.32
CA LEU A 272 -16.81 3.52 -12.45
C LEU A 272 -17.08 4.33 -13.73
N ARG A 273 -18.22 5.02 -13.80
CA ARG A 273 -18.60 5.91 -14.90
C ARG A 273 -18.35 7.39 -14.60
N ALA A 274 -17.93 7.72 -13.38
CA ALA A 274 -17.68 9.09 -12.97
C ALA A 274 -16.36 9.63 -13.56
N PRO A 275 -16.21 10.96 -13.73
CA PRO A 275 -14.97 11.56 -14.23
C PRO A 275 -13.73 11.23 -13.39
N ALA A 276 -13.92 11.00 -12.09
CA ALA A 276 -12.88 10.60 -11.14
C ALA A 276 -12.69 9.07 -11.06
N GLY A 277 -12.96 8.35 -12.16
CA GLY A 277 -12.94 6.88 -12.25
C GLY A 277 -11.65 6.21 -11.75
N PRO A 278 -11.55 4.87 -11.83
CA PRO A 278 -10.44 4.13 -11.23
C PRO A 278 -9.09 4.62 -11.78
N LEU A 279 -8.16 4.89 -10.87
CA LEU A 279 -6.75 5.16 -11.14
C LEU A 279 -5.90 3.89 -11.02
N ALA A 280 -6.50 2.79 -10.59
CA ALA A 280 -5.88 1.48 -10.54
C ALA A 280 -5.35 1.05 -11.92
N THR A 281 -4.06 0.74 -11.98
CA THR A 281 -3.34 0.38 -13.21
C THR A 281 -2.23 -0.64 -12.87
N PRO A 282 -1.79 -1.48 -13.82
CA PRO A 282 -0.61 -2.30 -13.61
C PRO A 282 0.59 -1.45 -13.16
N LEU A 283 1.35 -1.93 -12.17
CA LEU A 283 2.37 -1.15 -11.47
C LEU A 283 3.39 -0.49 -12.41
N SER A 284 3.85 -1.20 -13.44
CA SER A 284 4.77 -0.74 -14.47
C SER A 284 4.22 0.39 -15.34
N ARG A 285 2.89 0.48 -15.47
CA ARG A 285 2.17 1.50 -16.23
C ARG A 285 1.71 2.67 -15.34
N SER A 286 1.88 2.56 -14.03
CA SER A 286 1.54 3.65 -13.12
C SER A 286 2.46 4.86 -13.33
N GLY A 287 1.93 6.07 -13.12
CA GLY A 287 2.74 7.29 -13.09
C GLY A 287 3.83 7.28 -12.02
N GLN A 288 3.71 6.35 -11.06
CA GLN A 288 4.63 6.14 -9.95
C GLN A 288 5.67 5.05 -10.19
N ALA A 289 5.59 4.31 -11.29
CA ALA A 289 6.44 3.16 -11.61
C ALA A 289 7.94 3.45 -11.46
N ARG A 290 8.36 4.65 -11.87
CA ARG A 290 9.76 5.09 -11.86
C ARG A 290 10.15 5.88 -10.61
N ARG A 291 9.27 6.02 -9.62
CA ARG A 291 9.62 6.74 -8.39
C ARG A 291 10.56 5.90 -7.52
N PRO A 292 11.54 6.54 -6.84
CA PRO A 292 12.40 5.85 -5.90
C PRO A 292 11.57 5.29 -4.73
N LEU A 293 11.66 3.97 -4.49
CA LEU A 293 10.95 3.30 -3.41
C LEU A 293 11.75 3.40 -2.10
N ALA A 294 11.16 3.98 -1.07
CA ALA A 294 11.79 4.06 0.24
C ALA A 294 11.46 2.83 1.11
N THR A 295 10.18 2.52 1.25
CA THR A 295 9.72 1.45 2.14
C THR A 295 8.38 0.92 1.66
N VAL A 296 8.21 -0.39 1.76
CA VAL A 296 6.92 -1.07 1.61
C VAL A 296 6.47 -1.55 2.98
N PHE A 297 5.20 -1.40 3.32
CA PHE A 297 4.70 -1.75 4.65
C PHE A 297 3.22 -2.13 4.65
N ASN A 298 2.80 -2.81 5.71
CA ASN A 298 1.40 -3.00 6.12
C ASN A 298 1.35 -3.05 7.66
N GLU A 299 0.24 -3.50 8.25
CA GLU A 299 0.09 -3.64 9.70
C GLU A 299 0.96 -4.77 10.30
N GLN A 300 1.49 -5.70 9.50
CA GLN A 300 2.37 -6.77 9.96
C GLN A 300 3.83 -6.33 10.05
N GLY A 301 4.27 -5.41 9.18
CA GLY A 301 5.65 -4.93 9.21
C GLY A 301 6.03 -4.06 8.03
N SER A 302 7.33 -3.91 7.81
CA SER A 302 7.87 -3.06 6.76
C SER A 302 9.18 -3.59 6.20
N ARG A 303 9.34 -3.54 4.88
CA ARG A 303 10.58 -3.88 4.18
C ARG A 303 11.11 -2.68 3.43
N SER A 304 12.40 -2.43 3.61
CA SER A 304 13.14 -1.46 2.81
C SER A 304 13.98 -2.19 1.76
N PHE A 305 14.08 -1.59 0.58
CA PHE A 305 14.97 -2.03 -0.50
C PHE A 305 16.13 -1.05 -0.69
N GLU A 306 16.32 -0.14 0.27
CA GLU A 306 17.35 0.89 0.22
C GLU A 306 18.75 0.29 0.44
N ARG A 307 19.76 0.93 -0.17
CA ARG A 307 21.17 0.70 0.10
C ARG A 307 21.78 1.96 0.71
N ALA A 308 22.80 1.76 1.56
CA ALA A 308 23.59 2.89 2.03
C ALA A 308 24.29 3.56 0.85
N ALA A 309 24.21 4.88 0.77
CA ALA A 309 25.01 5.62 -0.20
C ALA A 309 26.51 5.51 0.16
N PRO A 310 27.42 5.32 -0.82
CA PRO A 310 28.86 5.44 -0.59
C PRO A 310 29.16 6.76 0.12
N GLY A 311 29.84 6.72 1.27
CA GLY A 311 30.18 7.93 2.04
C GLY A 311 29.11 8.43 3.03
N ALA A 312 27.99 7.73 3.22
CA ALA A 312 27.09 8.03 4.34
C ALA A 312 27.83 7.77 5.66
N LEU A 313 28.26 8.84 6.34
CA LEU A 313 28.88 8.80 7.66
C LEU A 313 28.01 7.94 8.59
N ARG A 314 28.46 6.71 8.85
CA ARG A 314 27.91 5.87 9.91
C ARG A 314 28.25 6.60 11.20
N ARG A 315 27.28 7.32 11.78
CA ARG A 315 27.46 7.96 13.08
C ARG A 315 27.62 6.82 14.09
N ALA A 316 28.87 6.49 14.42
CA ALA A 316 29.18 5.48 15.41
C ALA A 316 28.64 5.94 16.78
N PRO A 317 28.14 5.03 17.62
CA PRO A 317 27.85 5.33 19.01
C PRO A 317 29.16 5.72 19.70
N ALA A 318 29.09 6.72 20.58
CA ALA A 318 30.26 7.34 21.20
C ALA A 318 31.16 6.33 21.94
N ALA A 319 32.44 6.29 21.59
CA ALA A 319 33.59 6.67 22.43
C ALA A 319 34.86 5.87 22.07
N GLY A 320 35.94 6.60 21.74
CA GLY A 320 37.31 6.14 21.99
C GLY A 320 38.11 5.56 20.82
N ARG A 321 39.03 6.38 20.28
CA ARG A 321 40.32 6.06 19.62
C ARG A 321 40.32 5.35 18.26
N ASN A 322 40.63 6.16 17.24
CA ASN A 322 41.47 5.93 16.04
C ASN A 322 41.55 4.53 15.41
N SER A 323 40.93 4.41 14.24
CA SER A 323 41.67 4.22 12.98
C SER A 323 40.91 4.90 11.84
N ASN A 324 41.57 5.83 11.15
CA ASN A 324 41.03 6.46 9.95
C ASN A 324 40.99 5.42 8.83
N ALA A 325 39.79 4.93 8.50
CA ALA A 325 39.62 4.12 7.31
C ALA A 325 39.30 5.06 6.13
N MET A 326 40.33 5.40 5.37
CA MET A 326 40.22 6.12 4.11
C MET A 326 39.91 5.09 3.03
N TYR A 327 38.72 5.16 2.45
CA TYR A 327 38.34 4.30 1.33
C TYR A 327 38.19 5.13 0.07
N VAL A 328 38.74 4.58 -0.99
CA VAL A 328 38.80 5.12 -2.33
C VAL A 328 38.04 4.15 -3.24
N ASP A 329 37.48 4.61 -4.35
CA ASP A 329 37.09 3.67 -5.40
C ASP A 329 38.32 2.85 -5.86
N GLU A 330 38.14 1.81 -6.66
CA GLU A 330 39.25 1.01 -7.20
C GLU A 330 40.26 1.86 -8.02
N MET A 331 39.97 3.16 -8.25
CA MET A 331 40.71 4.11 -9.08
C MET A 331 41.29 5.32 -8.32
N GLY A 332 41.16 5.41 -7.00
CA GLY A 332 41.88 6.42 -6.22
C GLY A 332 41.28 7.85 -6.16
N LYS A 333 40.03 8.12 -6.61
CA LYS A 333 39.54 9.52 -6.73
C LYS A 333 38.37 9.91 -5.78
N PRO A 334 38.39 11.13 -5.19
CA PRO A 334 37.24 11.70 -4.46
C PRO A 334 36.24 12.38 -5.42
N TRP A 335 34.94 12.32 -5.11
CA TRP A 335 33.86 12.78 -6.00
C TRP A 335 33.01 13.91 -5.40
N LYS A 336 32.60 14.87 -6.24
CA LYS A 336 31.61 15.93 -5.99
C LYS A 336 30.45 15.77 -6.97
N VAL A 337 29.21 15.89 -6.48
CA VAL A 337 27.99 15.93 -7.31
C VAL A 337 27.72 17.38 -7.71
N ASP A 338 27.65 17.68 -9.01
CA ASP A 338 27.25 18.98 -9.51
C ASP A 338 25.72 19.09 -9.68
N GLY A 339 25.18 20.28 -9.42
CA GLY A 339 23.74 20.55 -9.44
C GLY A 339 23.12 20.69 -10.84
N SER A 340 23.65 19.99 -11.85
CA SER A 340 23.35 20.22 -13.28
C SER A 340 22.10 19.50 -13.81
N GLY A 341 21.30 18.86 -12.94
CA GLY A 341 19.96 18.38 -13.32
C GLY A 341 19.95 17.32 -14.44
N THR A 342 21.07 16.63 -14.70
CA THR A 342 21.17 15.61 -15.75
C THR A 342 21.71 14.29 -15.17
N PHE A 343 21.02 13.16 -15.42
CA PHE A 343 21.25 11.88 -14.73
C PHE A 343 22.08 10.86 -15.53
N PRO A 344 23.14 10.29 -14.92
CA PRO A 344 23.63 8.95 -15.25
C PRO A 344 23.03 7.90 -14.30
N LYS A 345 22.51 6.80 -14.87
CA LYS A 345 22.08 5.61 -14.14
C LYS A 345 23.29 4.96 -13.46
N TRP A 346 23.20 4.65 -12.17
CA TRP A 346 23.90 3.47 -11.68
C TRP A 346 23.32 2.26 -12.42
N ARG A 347 24.09 1.69 -13.36
CA ARG A 347 23.95 0.27 -13.73
C ARG A 347 24.94 -0.46 -12.84
N VAL A 348 24.51 -1.48 -12.12
CA VAL A 348 25.46 -2.41 -11.50
C VAL A 348 26.19 -3.08 -12.66
N ALA A 349 27.51 -2.83 -12.77
CA ALA A 349 28.35 -3.53 -13.73
C ALA A 349 28.34 -5.03 -13.40
N ASP A 350 28.34 -5.85 -14.44
CA ASP A 350 28.32 -7.31 -14.34
C ASP A 350 29.42 -7.83 -13.41
N ASP A 351 29.09 -8.80 -12.55
CA ASP A 351 30.09 -9.67 -11.93
C ASP A 351 30.71 -10.54 -13.04
N GLN A 352 31.64 -9.99 -13.82
CA GLN A 352 32.58 -10.79 -14.59
C GLN A 352 33.65 -11.32 -13.64
N ALA A 353 33.27 -12.33 -12.88
CA ALA A 353 34.20 -13.18 -12.15
C ALA A 353 33.76 -14.64 -12.28
N ASP A 354 33.64 -15.10 -13.53
CA ASP A 354 33.84 -16.51 -13.90
C ASP A 354 33.92 -16.58 -15.44
N GLU A 355 35.10 -16.30 -15.99
CA GLU A 355 35.77 -17.18 -16.97
C GLU A 355 37.10 -16.57 -17.45
N LEU A 356 38.09 -17.47 -17.53
CA LEU A 356 39.37 -17.43 -18.25
C LEU A 356 40.65 -17.08 -17.46
N ALA A 357 41.40 -18.18 -17.30
CA ALA A 357 42.76 -18.31 -16.83
C ALA A 357 43.79 -17.45 -17.60
N LYS A 358 44.84 -17.09 -16.85
CA LYS A 358 46.19 -16.58 -17.20
C LYS A 358 46.87 -17.26 -18.42
N PRO A 359 48.08 -16.83 -18.90
CA PRO A 359 48.93 -15.64 -18.57
C PRO A 359 49.54 -14.90 -19.80
N GLY A 360 50.11 -13.69 -19.59
CA GLY A 360 51.22 -13.21 -20.45
C GLY A 360 51.52 -11.71 -20.40
N PRO A 361 52.80 -11.26 -20.53
CA PRO A 361 53.32 -10.05 -19.88
C PRO A 361 53.68 -8.91 -20.85
N ALA A 362 53.56 -7.65 -20.41
CA ALA A 362 54.49 -6.56 -20.75
C ALA A 362 54.09 -5.22 -20.08
N ALA A 363 55.10 -4.58 -19.47
CA ALA A 363 55.41 -3.13 -19.45
C ALA A 363 54.28 -2.11 -19.15
N GLY A 364 54.41 -1.16 -18.22
CA GLY A 364 55.55 -0.71 -17.44
C GLY A 364 55.12 0.33 -16.40
N LEU A 365 55.87 0.38 -15.30
CA LEU A 365 55.76 1.37 -14.23
C LEU A 365 56.32 2.71 -14.71
N ILE A 366 55.53 3.79 -14.63
CA ILE A 366 56.07 5.16 -14.62
C ILE A 366 55.75 5.77 -13.24
N ARG A 367 56.83 6.03 -12.50
CA ARG A 367 56.85 6.75 -11.24
C ARG A 367 56.90 8.24 -11.56
N VAL A 368 55.89 9.01 -11.15
CA VAL A 368 56.00 10.48 -11.11
C VAL A 368 55.93 10.93 -9.66
N VAL A 369 57.05 11.49 -9.20
CA VAL A 369 57.23 12.11 -7.89
C VAL A 369 56.60 13.49 -7.92
N ALA A 370 55.88 13.83 -6.85
CA ALA A 370 55.21 15.10 -6.65
C ALA A 370 56.15 16.31 -6.68
N ARG A 371 55.63 17.44 -7.15
CA ARG A 371 55.89 18.76 -6.59
C ARG A 371 54.57 19.47 -6.36
#